data_AF-A0A919UGG5-F1
#
_entry.id   AF-A0A919UGG5-F1
#
_cell.length_a   1.000
_cell.length_b   1.000
_cell.length_c   1.000
_cell.angle_alpha   90.00
_cell.angle_beta   90.00
_cell.angle_gamma   90.00
#
_symmetry.space_group_name_H-M   'P 1'
#
loop_
_entity.id
_entity.type
_entity.pdbx_description
1 polymer ?
#
loop_
_entity_poly.entity_id
_entity_poly.type
_entity_poly.pdbx_seq_one_letter_code
_entity_poly.pdbx_strand_id
1 'polypeptide(L)'
;MLWQMTFLSPLPVWTWPLVALGGRLAYHLLKPLRKEIDVPAWPWCGRCSARRAVRIVIAAGVILTGLLSAVMLGERVRGQERLVSIAVIAIGLAAGIVLIARSNRSYLAGVRVSPDGLWLELPRAHPGFVEALRSQPMPRYPMPPGFTVPAEAALWQAPLPPARSAPEQPTQRSTHQPAEPPHGWASPSG
;
A
#
# COMPACT_ATOMS: atom_id res chain seq x y z
N MET A 1 6.51 -11.04 -16.35
CA MET A 1 6.09 -9.68 -16.74
C MET A 1 6.50 -8.73 -15.63
N LEU A 2 7.50 -7.89 -15.88
CA LEU A 2 7.95 -6.85 -14.94
C LEU A 2 7.03 -5.64 -15.12
N TRP A 3 6.46 -5.15 -14.02
CA TRP A 3 5.59 -3.98 -14.04
C TRP A 3 6.40 -2.75 -13.66
N GLN A 4 6.28 -1.67 -14.43
CA GLN A 4 6.70 -0.34 -13.99
C GLN A 4 5.71 0.17 -12.94
N MET A 5 6.24 0.70 -11.84
CA MET A 5 5.44 1.19 -10.75
C MET A 5 5.90 2.60 -10.36
N THR A 6 5.01 3.56 -10.53
CA THR A 6 5.20 4.95 -10.08
C THR A 6 4.81 5.07 -8.61
N PHE A 7 5.73 5.59 -7.81
CA PHE A 7 5.44 6.03 -6.45
C PHE A 7 5.25 7.54 -6.44
N LEU A 8 4.09 7.98 -5.92
CA LEU A 8 3.75 9.38 -5.81
C LEU A 8 4.00 9.85 -4.38
N SER A 9 4.65 10.99 -4.21
CA SER A 9 4.70 11.65 -2.91
C SER A 9 3.28 11.98 -2.42
N PRO A 10 3.01 11.88 -1.09
CA PRO A 10 1.74 12.31 -0.55
C PRO A 10 1.57 13.82 -0.79
N LEU A 11 0.36 14.23 -1.16
CA LEU A 11 0.06 15.65 -1.17
C LEU A 11 0.10 16.20 0.25
N PRO A 12 0.61 17.43 0.46
CA PRO A 12 0.58 18.02 1.78
C PRO A 12 -0.87 18.23 2.23
N VAL A 13 -1.15 18.03 3.53
CA VAL A 13 -2.52 17.90 4.07
C VAL A 13 -3.41 19.10 3.74
N TRP A 14 -2.84 20.30 3.63
CA TRP A 14 -3.55 21.53 3.25
C TRP A 14 -4.11 21.53 1.81
N THR A 15 -3.69 20.61 0.95
CA THR A 15 -4.20 20.52 -0.42
C THR A 15 -5.59 19.91 -0.50
N TRP A 16 -5.98 19.05 0.45
CA TRP A 16 -7.30 18.44 0.45
C TRP A 16 -8.45 19.45 0.51
N PRO A 17 -8.44 20.48 1.38
CA PRO A 17 -9.48 21.51 1.35
C PRO A 17 -9.47 22.30 0.03
N LEU A 18 -8.31 22.55 -0.59
CA LEU A 18 -8.26 23.20 -1.90
C LEU A 18 -8.84 22.33 -3.01
N VAL A 19 -8.61 21.02 -2.97
CA VAL A 19 -9.25 20.08 -3.91
C VAL A 19 -10.75 20.00 -3.66
N ALA A 20 -11.20 20.04 -2.40
CA ALA A 20 -12.62 20.07 -2.07
C ALA A 20 -13.30 21.36 -2.57
N LEU A 21 -12.63 22.51 -2.46
CA LEU A 21 -13.17 23.82 -2.85
C LEU A 21 -13.05 24.10 -4.35
N GLY A 22 -11.89 23.81 -4.94
CA GLY A 22 -11.55 24.09 -6.34
C GLY A 22 -11.74 22.91 -7.29
N GLY A 23 -12.14 21.75 -6.77
CA GLY A 23 -12.47 20.55 -7.52
C GLY A 23 -11.36 20.13 -8.49
N ARG A 24 -11.76 19.91 -9.74
CA ARG A 24 -10.88 19.39 -10.80
C ARG A 24 -9.75 20.36 -11.17
N LEU A 25 -9.98 21.67 -11.11
CA LEU A 25 -8.95 22.67 -11.46
C LEU A 25 -7.80 22.64 -10.45
N ALA A 26 -8.12 22.68 -9.16
CA ALA A 26 -7.12 22.57 -8.09
C ALA A 26 -6.31 21.26 -8.22
N TYR A 27 -6.96 20.15 -8.55
CA TYR A 27 -6.27 18.88 -8.79
C TYR A 27 -5.23 18.95 -9.92
N HIS A 28 -5.56 19.57 -11.06
CA HIS A 28 -4.62 19.69 -12.18
C HIS A 28 -3.43 20.62 -11.85
N LEU A 29 -3.68 21.70 -11.11
CA LEU A 29 -2.63 22.62 -10.64
C LEU A 29 -1.70 21.96 -9.62
N LEU A 30 -2.23 21.05 -8.78
CA LEU A 30 -1.48 20.33 -7.76
C LEU A 30 -0.74 19.09 -8.29
N LYS A 31 -1.14 18.57 -9.46
CA LYS A 31 -0.50 17.40 -10.08
C LYS A 31 1.02 17.56 -10.29
N PRO A 32 1.55 18.67 -10.86
CA PRO A 32 2.99 18.81 -11.09
C PRO A 32 3.82 18.96 -9.80
N LEU A 33 3.18 19.30 -8.67
CA LEU A 33 3.85 19.34 -7.36
C LEU A 33 4.12 17.94 -6.80
N ARG A 34 3.52 16.90 -7.38
CA ARG A 34 3.80 15.51 -6.97
C ARG A 34 5.10 15.05 -7.61
N LYS A 35 6.01 14.58 -6.77
CA LYS A 35 7.21 13.90 -7.22
C LYS A 35 6.86 12.45 -7.50
N GLU A 36 7.19 12.01 -8.70
CA GLU A 36 7.00 10.64 -9.16
C GLU A 36 8.36 9.95 -9.19
N ILE A 37 8.47 8.81 -8.49
CA ILE A 37 9.64 7.94 -8.56
C ILE A 37 9.21 6.68 -9.31
N ASP A 38 9.75 6.51 -10.51
CA ASP A 38 9.60 5.29 -11.28
C ASP A 38 10.56 4.23 -10.76
N VAL A 39 10.00 3.12 -10.26
CA VAL A 39 10.79 1.97 -9.86
C VAL A 39 10.61 0.86 -10.90
N PRO A 40 11.65 0.55 -11.69
CA PRO A 40 11.59 -0.56 -12.62
C PRO A 40 11.54 -1.89 -11.86
N ALA A 41 10.89 -2.88 -12.47
CA ALA A 41 10.91 -4.27 -12.00
C ALA A 41 10.33 -4.52 -10.59
N TRP A 42 9.30 -3.76 -10.17
CA TRP A 42 8.69 -3.99 -8.86
C TRP A 42 7.99 -5.36 -8.78
N PRO A 43 8.36 -6.25 -7.84
CA PRO A 43 7.75 -7.57 -7.72
C PRO A 43 6.35 -7.46 -7.10
N TRP A 44 5.32 -7.44 -7.95
CA TRP A 44 3.94 -7.43 -7.48
C TRP A 44 3.52 -8.81 -6.97
N CYS A 45 3.29 -8.93 -5.65
CA CYS A 45 2.94 -10.21 -5.06
C CYS A 45 1.51 -10.64 -5.43
N GLY A 46 1.28 -11.93 -5.72
CA GLY A 46 -0.07 -12.45 -6.05
C GLY A 46 -1.08 -12.27 -4.90
N ARG A 47 -0.62 -12.32 -3.64
CA ARG A 47 -1.48 -12.00 -2.49
C ARG A 47 -1.89 -10.52 -2.46
N CYS A 48 -1.02 -9.65 -2.97
CA CYS A 48 -1.21 -8.20 -3.01
C CYS A 48 -2.23 -7.83 -4.09
N SER A 49 -2.20 -8.50 -5.26
CA SER A 49 -3.24 -8.36 -6.28
C SER A 49 -4.58 -8.90 -5.80
N ALA A 50 -4.62 -10.07 -5.15
CA ALA A 50 -5.86 -10.62 -4.60
C ALA A 50 -6.49 -9.68 -3.56
N ARG A 51 -5.70 -9.16 -2.61
CA ARG A 51 -6.18 -8.17 -1.62
C ARG A 51 -6.67 -6.89 -2.28
N ARG A 52 -6.00 -6.42 -3.34
CA ARG A 52 -6.44 -5.26 -4.10
C ARG A 52 -7.78 -5.51 -4.78
N ALA A 53 -7.95 -6.66 -5.42
CA ALA A 53 -9.19 -7.05 -6.08
C ALA A 53 -10.35 -7.09 -5.07
N VAL A 54 -10.15 -7.75 -3.91
CA VAL A 54 -11.16 -7.80 -2.85
C VAL A 54 -11.54 -6.39 -2.36
N ARG A 55 -10.55 -5.51 -2.12
CA ARG A 55 -10.83 -4.12 -1.70
C ARG A 55 -11.58 -3.31 -2.76
N ILE A 56 -11.23 -3.47 -4.04
CA ILE A 56 -11.92 -2.78 -5.14
C ILE A 56 -13.35 -3.29 -5.28
N VAL A 57 -13.57 -4.60 -5.20
CA VAL A 57 -14.90 -5.21 -5.25
C VAL A 57 -15.77 -4.72 -4.09
N ILE A 58 -15.24 -4.70 -2.87
CA ILE A 58 -15.97 -4.18 -1.70
C ILE A 58 -16.29 -2.70 -1.90
N ALA A 59 -15.33 -1.89 -2.31
CA ALA A 59 -15.55 -0.45 -2.49
C ALA A 59 -16.54 -0.15 -3.62
N ALA A 60 -16.47 -0.89 -4.74
CA ALA A 60 -17.44 -0.81 -5.82
C ALA A 60 -18.84 -1.23 -5.36
N GLY A 61 -18.94 -2.29 -4.56
CA GLY A 61 -20.19 -2.72 -3.94
C GLY A 61 -20.81 -1.63 -3.06
N VAL A 62 -20.02 -1.04 -2.16
CA VAL A 62 -20.48 0.07 -1.29
C VAL A 62 -20.97 1.27 -2.09
N ILE A 63 -20.23 1.67 -3.13
CA ILE A 63 -20.62 2.80 -3.99
C ILE A 63 -21.91 2.47 -4.75
N LEU A 64 -21.99 1.27 -5.35
CA LEU A 64 -23.15 0.85 -6.12
C LEU A 64 -24.40 0.77 -5.24
N THR A 65 -24.30 0.17 -4.06
CA THR A 65 -25.40 0.11 -3.09
C THR A 65 -25.82 1.51 -2.65
N GLY A 66 -24.86 2.41 -2.35
CA GLY A 66 -25.15 3.79 -1.99
C GLY A 66 -25.89 4.56 -3.09
N LEU A 67 -25.49 4.39 -4.35
CA LEU A 67 -26.17 4.98 -5.51
C LEU A 67 -27.57 4.42 -5.70
N LEU A 68 -27.74 3.10 -5.60
CA LEU A 68 -29.05 2.44 -5.70
C LEU A 68 -29.99 2.90 -4.59
N SER A 69 -29.50 3.01 -3.35
CA SER A 69 -30.27 3.57 -2.24
C SER A 69 -30.68 5.01 -2.50
N ALA A 70 -29.79 5.85 -3.05
CA ALA A 70 -30.11 7.23 -3.39
C ALA A 70 -31.25 7.35 -4.40
N VAL A 71 -31.23 6.52 -5.46
CA VAL A 71 -32.28 6.48 -6.47
C VAL A 71 -33.61 6.01 -5.85
N MET A 72 -33.59 4.94 -5.06
CA MET A 72 -34.82 4.36 -4.47
C MET A 72 -35.45 5.23 -3.39
N LEU A 73 -34.64 5.95 -2.59
CA LEU A 73 -35.14 6.80 -1.50
C LEU A 73 -35.49 8.22 -1.99
N GLY A 74 -34.91 8.68 -3.10
CA GLY A 74 -35.07 10.06 -3.58
C GLY A 74 -36.53 10.47 -3.84
N GLU A 75 -37.38 9.54 -4.24
CA GLU A 75 -38.79 9.79 -4.53
C GLU A 75 -39.73 9.58 -3.33
N ARG A 76 -39.30 8.78 -2.34
CA ARG A 76 -40.17 8.33 -1.24
C ARG A 76 -40.07 9.18 0.02
N VAL A 77 -38.90 9.76 0.28
CA VAL A 77 -38.61 10.41 1.57
C VAL A 77 -38.78 11.94 1.47
N ARG A 78 -39.55 12.53 2.38
CA ARG A 78 -39.81 13.98 2.45
C ARG A 78 -39.41 14.56 3.81
N GLY A 79 -39.18 15.87 3.87
CA GLY A 79 -38.87 16.58 5.11
C GLY A 79 -37.51 16.21 5.72
N GLN A 80 -37.44 16.13 7.05
CA GLN A 80 -36.19 15.93 7.81
C GLN A 80 -35.53 14.56 7.53
N GLU A 81 -36.31 13.52 7.28
CA GLU A 81 -35.80 12.19 6.93
C GLU A 81 -34.98 12.19 5.63
N ARG A 82 -35.30 13.11 4.71
CA ARG A 82 -34.54 13.28 3.45
C ARG A 82 -33.13 13.80 3.71
N LEU A 83 -32.96 14.70 4.68
CA LEU A 83 -31.63 15.21 5.03
C LEU A 83 -30.78 14.12 5.67
N VAL A 84 -31.38 13.30 6.54
CA VAL A 84 -30.69 12.17 7.18
C VAL A 84 -30.27 11.14 6.12
N SER A 85 -31.16 10.77 5.20
CA SER A 85 -30.82 9.81 4.15
C SER A 85 -29.72 10.33 3.21
N ILE A 86 -29.78 11.61 2.81
CA ILE A 86 -28.72 12.25 2.03
C ILE A 86 -27.38 12.22 2.77
N ALA A 87 -27.36 12.55 4.07
CA ALA A 87 -26.14 12.54 4.87
C ALA A 87 -25.54 11.13 4.97
N VAL A 88 -26.35 10.10 5.21
CA VAL A 88 -25.91 8.70 5.27
C VAL A 88 -25.34 8.25 3.92
N ILE A 89 -26.03 8.57 2.82
CA ILE A 89 -25.55 8.26 1.46
C ILE A 89 -24.22 8.97 1.19
N ALA A 90 -24.12 10.26 1.52
CA ALA A 90 -22.90 11.04 1.30
C ALA A 90 -21.71 10.48 2.09
N ILE A 91 -21.91 10.11 3.36
CA ILE A 91 -20.88 9.48 4.20
C ILE A 91 -20.47 8.12 3.62
N GLY A 92 -21.45 7.31 3.18
CA GLY A 92 -21.19 6.01 2.55
C GLY A 92 -20.37 6.13 1.26
N LEU A 93 -20.71 7.09 0.40
CA LEU A 93 -19.96 7.39 -0.82
C LEU A 93 -18.55 7.90 -0.51
N ALA A 94 -18.41 8.80 0.45
CA ALA A 94 -17.10 9.28 0.90
C ALA A 94 -16.23 8.13 1.42
N ALA A 95 -16.79 7.22 2.22
CA ALA A 95 -16.09 6.03 2.70
C ALA A 95 -15.68 5.10 1.53
N GLY A 96 -16.56 4.89 0.55
CA GLY A 96 -16.25 4.15 -0.68
C GLY A 96 -15.09 4.76 -1.47
N ILE A 97 -15.09 6.08 -1.67
CA ILE A 97 -14.01 6.80 -2.34
C ILE A 97 -12.68 6.65 -1.57
N VAL A 98 -12.70 6.77 -0.24
CA VAL A 98 -11.51 6.59 0.60
C VAL A 98 -10.97 5.15 0.50
N LEU A 99 -11.84 4.14 0.44
CA LEU A 99 -11.44 2.75 0.23
C LEU A 99 -10.77 2.54 -1.13
N ILE A 100 -11.31 3.12 -2.20
CA ILE A 100 -10.68 3.09 -3.53
C ILE A 100 -9.32 3.79 -3.49
N ALA A 101 -9.22 4.97 -2.90
CA ALA A 101 -7.97 5.70 -2.77
C ALA A 101 -6.91 4.89 -2.01
N ARG A 102 -7.29 4.18 -0.94
CA ARG A 102 -6.42 3.27 -0.17
C ARG A 102 -6.12 1.94 -0.86
N SER A 103 -6.80 1.60 -1.95
CA SER A 103 -6.50 0.44 -2.79
C SER A 103 -5.38 0.70 -3.80
N ASN A 104 -4.79 1.89 -3.77
CA ASN A 104 -3.65 2.24 -4.61
C ASN A 104 -2.47 1.28 -4.35
N ARG A 105 -1.77 0.90 -5.41
CA ARG A 105 -0.68 -0.06 -5.38
C ARG A 105 0.43 0.40 -4.42
N SER A 106 0.78 1.68 -4.43
CA SER A 106 1.81 2.25 -3.56
C SER A 106 1.51 2.05 -2.07
N TYR A 107 0.23 2.21 -1.67
CA TYR A 107 -0.21 2.01 -0.29
C TYR A 107 -0.16 0.53 0.11
N LEU A 108 -0.54 -0.38 -0.79
CA LEU A 108 -0.49 -1.83 -0.55
C LEU A 108 0.94 -2.37 -0.48
N ALA A 109 1.86 -1.76 -1.22
CA ALA A 109 3.27 -2.10 -1.16
C ALA A 109 3.92 -1.70 0.18
N GLY A 110 3.24 -0.88 1.00
CA GLY A 110 3.76 -0.40 2.28
C GLY A 110 4.95 0.55 2.14
N VAL A 111 5.18 1.05 0.93
CA VAL A 111 6.27 1.97 0.63
C VAL A 111 5.84 3.36 1.08
N ARG A 112 6.71 4.03 1.85
CA ARG A 112 6.54 5.45 2.16
C ARG A 112 7.51 6.23 1.30
N VAL A 113 6.98 7.20 0.56
CA VAL A 113 7.82 8.18 -0.12
C VAL A 113 8.13 9.25 0.92
N SER A 114 9.40 9.61 1.05
CA SER A 114 9.79 10.74 1.89
C SER A 114 9.01 12.00 1.47
N PRO A 115 8.70 12.94 2.41
CA PRO A 115 7.98 14.18 2.07
C PRO A 115 8.66 15.00 0.97
N ASP A 116 9.98 14.93 0.88
CA ASP A 116 10.78 15.60 -0.13
C ASP A 116 10.85 14.83 -1.46
N GLY A 117 10.30 13.62 -1.53
CA GLY A 117 10.30 12.77 -2.72
C GLY A 117 11.70 12.36 -3.20
N LEU A 118 12.70 12.38 -2.31
CA LEU A 118 14.08 12.02 -2.66
C LEU A 118 14.40 10.54 -2.42
N TRP A 119 13.77 9.90 -1.43
CA TRP A 119 13.95 8.48 -1.15
C TRP A 119 12.64 7.76 -0.85
N LEU A 120 12.71 6.43 -1.00
CA LEU A 120 11.63 5.50 -0.66
C LEU A 120 12.01 4.71 0.58
N GLU A 121 11.17 4.77 1.60
CA GLU A 121 11.28 3.93 2.78
C GLU A 121 10.50 2.63 2.57
N LEU A 122 11.25 1.53 2.52
CA LEU A 122 10.72 0.17 2.39
C LEU A 122 10.94 -0.57 3.71
N PRO A 123 9.96 -0.59 4.65
CA PRO A 123 10.14 -1.25 5.93
C PRO A 123 10.36 -2.77 5.80
N ARG A 124 9.89 -3.37 4.69
CA ARG A 124 10.11 -4.78 4.35
C ARG A 124 10.36 -4.91 2.84
N ALA A 125 11.59 -4.71 2.40
CA ALA A 125 11.98 -4.97 1.02
C ALA A 125 12.01 -6.47 0.73
N HIS A 126 11.50 -6.89 -0.42
CA HIS A 126 11.62 -8.27 -0.87
C HIS A 126 13.10 -8.58 -1.19
N PRO A 127 13.68 -9.74 -0.79
CA PRO A 127 15.10 -10.02 -0.99
C PRO A 127 15.52 -9.95 -2.46
N GLY A 128 14.68 -10.43 -3.39
CA GLY A 128 14.95 -10.32 -4.82
C GLY A 128 14.97 -8.88 -5.35
N PHE A 129 14.26 -7.95 -4.70
CA PHE A 129 14.32 -6.52 -5.05
C PHE A 129 15.63 -5.90 -4.54
N VAL A 130 16.07 -6.25 -3.33
CA VAL A 130 17.36 -5.81 -2.79
C VAL A 130 18.51 -6.30 -3.68
N GLU A 131 18.45 -7.53 -4.16
CA GLU A 131 19.47 -8.09 -5.04
C GLU A 131 19.47 -7.44 -6.43
N ALA A 132 18.29 -7.16 -6.98
CA ALA A 132 18.17 -6.39 -8.22
C ALA A 132 18.71 -4.95 -8.08
N LEU A 133 18.54 -4.32 -6.92
CA LEU A 133 19.11 -3.00 -6.65
C LEU A 133 20.63 -3.05 -6.51
N ARG A 134 21.20 -4.10 -5.92
CA ARG A 134 22.67 -4.24 -5.80
C ARG A 134 23.38 -4.33 -7.14
N SER A 135 22.73 -4.95 -8.14
CA SER A 135 23.29 -5.09 -9.48
C SER A 135 23.11 -3.84 -10.35
N GLN A 136 22.26 -2.88 -9.94
CA GLN A 136 22.09 -1.63 -10.67
C GLN A 136 23.05 -0.56 -10.14
N PRO A 137 23.83 0.11 -11.02
CA PRO A 137 24.59 1.28 -10.61
C PRO A 137 23.61 2.35 -10.15
N MET A 138 23.65 2.67 -8.84
CA MET A 138 22.83 3.74 -8.27
C MET A 138 23.11 5.04 -9.05
N PRO A 139 22.06 5.71 -9.58
CA PRO A 139 22.24 6.99 -10.23
C PRO A 139 22.94 7.94 -9.26
N ARG A 140 24.09 8.48 -9.67
CA ARG A 140 24.75 9.55 -8.91
C ARG A 140 23.94 10.81 -9.11
N TYR A 141 22.97 11.05 -8.23
CA TYR A 141 22.29 12.33 -8.21
C TYR A 141 23.31 13.40 -7.78
N PRO A 142 23.46 14.49 -8.55
CA PRO A 142 24.30 15.60 -8.13
C PRO A 142 23.76 16.12 -6.81
N MET A 143 24.55 15.97 -5.76
CA MET A 143 24.18 16.45 -4.43
C MET A 143 24.09 17.98 -4.52
N PRO A 144 22.98 18.60 -4.07
CA PRO A 144 22.87 20.05 -4.09
C PRO A 144 24.05 20.68 -3.35
N PRO A 145 24.67 21.74 -3.87
CA PRO A 145 25.75 22.42 -3.17
C PRO A 145 25.26 22.90 -1.80
N GLY A 146 25.97 22.53 -0.74
CA GLY A 146 25.58 22.84 0.65
C GLY A 146 24.71 21.78 1.34
N PHE A 147 24.29 20.71 0.66
CA PHE A 147 23.65 19.57 1.32
C PHE A 147 24.70 18.74 2.06
N THR A 148 24.79 18.90 3.38
CA THR A 148 25.58 18.01 4.22
C THR A 148 24.74 16.79 4.56
N VAL A 149 25.18 15.61 4.12
CA VAL A 149 24.65 14.34 4.60
C VAL A 149 24.84 14.34 6.12
N PRO A 150 23.76 14.26 6.94
CA PRO A 150 23.93 14.21 8.39
C PRO A 150 24.87 13.05 8.74
N ALA A 151 25.75 13.22 9.72
CA ALA A 151 26.76 12.21 10.06
C ALA A 151 26.15 10.81 10.30
N GLU A 152 24.91 10.76 10.77
CA GLU A 152 24.14 9.53 10.93
C GLU A 152 23.80 8.84 9.59
N ALA A 153 23.55 9.60 8.52
CA ALA A 153 23.38 9.07 7.18
C ALA A 153 24.70 8.55 6.56
N ALA A 154 25.85 9.10 6.97
CA ALA A 154 27.16 8.59 6.56
C ALA A 154 27.46 7.19 7.14
N LEU A 155 26.90 6.86 8.32
CA LEU A 155 27.02 5.51 8.90
C LEU A 155 26.38 4.43 8.02
N TRP A 156 25.33 4.77 7.27
CA TRP A 156 24.69 3.85 6.32
C TRP A 156 25.45 3.71 5.00
N GLN A 157 26.43 4.57 4.73
CA GLN A 157 27.30 4.49 3.55
C GLN A 157 28.59 3.71 3.82
N ALA A 158 28.91 3.43 5.09
CA ALA A 158 30.03 2.58 5.42
C ALA A 158 29.81 1.18 4.81
N PRO A 159 30.84 0.56 4.20
CA PRO A 159 30.77 -0.83 3.80
C PRO A 159 30.24 -1.65 4.96
N LEU A 160 29.13 -2.37 4.76
CA LEU A 160 28.61 -3.29 5.76
C LEU A 160 29.78 -4.16 6.21
N PRO A 161 30.09 -4.22 7.53
CA PRO A 161 31.15 -5.09 8.01
C PRO A 161 30.90 -6.49 7.44
N PRO A 162 31.94 -7.19 6.96
CA PRO A 162 31.78 -8.51 6.37
C PRO A 162 30.91 -9.32 7.32
N ALA A 163 29.82 -9.89 6.78
CA ALA A 163 28.82 -10.58 7.57
C ALA A 163 29.56 -11.51 8.54
N ARG A 164 29.58 -11.17 9.83
CA ARG A 164 30.15 -12.05 10.84
C ARG A 164 29.38 -13.35 10.64
N SER A 165 30.11 -14.41 10.27
CA SER A 165 29.61 -15.76 10.18
C SER A 165 28.66 -15.97 11.33
N ALA A 166 27.38 -16.20 11.00
CA ALA A 166 26.31 -16.26 11.99
C ALA A 166 26.78 -17.12 13.16
N PRO A 167 26.61 -16.68 14.42
CA PRO A 167 26.92 -17.53 15.56
C PRO A 167 26.16 -18.83 15.35
N GLU A 168 26.90 -19.94 15.32
CA GLU A 168 26.40 -21.31 15.19
C GLU A 168 25.11 -21.42 15.99
N GLN A 169 23.97 -21.51 15.29
CA GLN A 169 22.70 -21.76 15.98
C GLN A 169 22.86 -23.11 16.68
N PRO A 170 22.75 -23.16 18.02
CA PRO A 170 22.83 -24.42 18.74
C PRO A 170 21.75 -25.32 18.16
N THR A 171 22.18 -26.46 17.62
CA THR A 171 21.35 -27.46 16.96
C THR A 171 20.15 -27.77 17.85
N GLN A 172 18.99 -27.20 17.52
CA GLN A 172 17.74 -27.55 18.17
C GLN A 172 17.42 -28.98 17.75
N ARG A 173 17.79 -29.92 18.63
CA ARG A 173 17.43 -31.34 18.56
C ARG A 173 15.90 -31.43 18.59
N SER A 174 15.31 -31.50 17.40
CA SER A 174 13.88 -31.71 17.18
C SER A 174 13.47 -33.02 17.83
N THR A 175 12.80 -32.93 18.99
CA THR A 175 12.14 -34.06 19.66
C THR A 175 10.67 -34.00 19.28
N HIS A 176 10.36 -34.10 17.99
CA HIS A 176 8.99 -34.35 17.53
C HIS A 176 8.88 -35.82 17.15
N GLN A 177 8.56 -36.63 18.17
CA GLN A 177 8.14 -38.01 18.02
C GLN A 177 6.66 -37.99 17.59
N PRO A 178 6.30 -38.48 16.40
CA PRO A 178 4.91 -38.56 15.98
C PRO A 178 4.16 -39.57 16.84
N ALA A 179 3.06 -39.14 17.47
CA ALA A 179 2.15 -40.05 18.17
C ALA A 179 1.38 -40.87 17.14
N GLU A 180 1.49 -42.18 17.25
CA GLU A 180 0.81 -43.19 16.44
C GLU A 180 -0.71 -43.12 16.67
N PRO A 181 -1.55 -43.00 15.64
CA PRO A 181 -3.00 -42.99 15.81
C PRO A 181 -3.52 -44.43 16.03
N PRO A 182 -4.44 -44.64 16.99
CA PRO A 182 -5.00 -45.97 17.25
C PRO A 182 -5.92 -46.41 16.10
N HIS A 183 -5.60 -47.56 15.53
CA HIS A 183 -6.44 -48.29 14.58
C HIS A 183 -7.73 -48.79 15.26
N GLY A 184 -8.89 -48.51 14.66
CA GLY A 184 -10.10 -49.28 14.99
C GLY A 184 -11.41 -48.55 14.77
N TRP A 185 -11.90 -48.53 13.53
CA TRP A 185 -13.34 -48.47 13.29
C TRP A 185 -13.67 -49.42 12.14
N ALA A 186 -14.27 -50.56 12.50
CA ALA A 186 -14.84 -51.53 11.60
C ALA A 186 -16.18 -50.99 11.04
N SER A 187 -16.36 -51.07 9.72
CA SER A 187 -17.64 -50.79 9.07
C SER A 187 -18.57 -52.01 9.15
N PRO A 188 -19.84 -51.86 9.56
CA PRO A 188 -20.84 -52.89 9.34
C PRO A 188 -21.43 -52.77 7.93
N SER A 189 -21.39 -53.88 7.20
CA SER A 189 -22.11 -54.11 5.94
C SER A 189 -23.60 -54.30 6.22
N GLY A 190 -24.45 -53.51 5.56
CA GLY A 190 -25.90 -53.67 5.47
C GLY A 190 -26.41 -52.96 4.22
#